data_AF-A0A420DDS8-F1
#
_entry.id   AF-A0A420DDS8-F1
#
_cell.length_a   1.000
_cell.length_b   1.000
_cell.length_c   1.000
_cell.angle_alpha   90.00
_cell.angle_beta   90.00
_cell.angle_gamma   90.00
#
_symmetry.space_group_name_H-M   'P 1'
#
loop_
_entity.id
_entity.type
_entity.pdbx_description
1 polymer ?
#
loop_
_entity_poly.entity_id
_entity_poly.type
_entity_poly.pdbx_seq_one_letter_code
_entity_poly.pdbx_strand_id
1 'polypeptide(L)' 'MTAIQIIDEIMKRVLSIPANGSYSETLKLQQQALKESENLILHELEKKYDKGYQDATKFYDEMKVRKQQKEN' A
#
# COMPACT_ATOMS: atom_id res chain seq x y z
N MET A 1 4.19 0.53 4.58
CA MET A 1 4.02 -0.52 5.61
C MET A 1 4.67 -1.82 5.12
N THR A 2 5.03 -2.74 6.01
CA THR A 2 5.38 -4.11 5.62
C THR A 2 4.12 -4.91 5.29
N ALA A 3 4.26 -6.05 4.61
CA ALA A 3 3.12 -6.93 4.33
C ALA A 3 2.41 -7.39 5.61
N ILE A 4 3.17 -7.67 6.68
CA ILE A 4 2.63 -8.07 7.99
C ILE A 4 1.78 -6.95 8.59
N GLN A 5 2.27 -5.70 8.55
CA GLN A 5 1.53 -4.55 9.06
C GLN A 5 0.22 -4.29 8.29
N ILE A 6 0.21 -4.55 6.98
CA ILE A 6 -1.01 -4.42 6.16
C ILE A 6 -2.02 -5.49 6.58
N ILE A 7 -1.58 -6.74 6.76
CA ILE A 7 -2.43 -7.85 7.21
C ILE A 7 -3.01 -7.56 8.60
N ASP A 8 -2.18 -7.10 9.56
CA ASP A 8 -2.63 -6.74 10.90
C ASP A 8 -3.73 -5.67 10.87
N GLU A 9 -3.59 -4.66 10.01
CA GLU A 9 -4.55 -3.58 9.88
C GLU A 9 -5.88 -4.05 9.27
N ILE A 10 -5.82 -4.92 8.25
CA ILE A 10 -7.00 -5.56 7.67
C ILE A 10 -7.72 -6.43 8.71
N MET A 11 -6.96 -7.23 9.47
CA MET A 11 -7.51 -8.09 10.52
C MET A 11 -8.23 -7.29 11.60
N LYS A 12 -7.66 -6.16 12.05
CA LYS A 12 -8.33 -5.28 13.02
C LYS A 12 -9.68 -4.77 12.52
N ARG A 13 -9.78 -4.42 11.24
CA ARG A 13 -11.03 -3.91 10.62
C ARG A 13 -12.10 -4.99 10.49
N VAL A 14 -11.70 -6.22 10.24
CA VAL A 14 -12.64 -7.35 10.19
C VAL A 14 -13.12 -7.72 11.60
N LEU A 15 -12.20 -7.74 12.57
CA LEU A 15 -12.49 -8.11 13.96
C LEU A 15 -13.27 -7.02 14.73
N SER A 16 -13.23 -5.76 14.28
CA SER A 16 -13.99 -4.67 14.89
C SER A 16 -15.48 -4.68 14.55
N ILE A 17 -15.91 -5.55 13.64
CA ILE A 17 -17.31 -5.63 13.21
C ILE A 17 -18.13 -6.28 14.34
N PRO A 18 -19.15 -5.59 14.88
CA PRO A 18 -19.98 -6.13 15.95
C PRO A 18 -20.77 -7.36 15.49
N ALA A 19 -20.62 -8.46 16.24
CA ALA A 19 -21.32 -9.73 15.99
C ALA A 19 -22.78 -9.75 16.48
N ASN A 20 -23.17 -8.77 17.30
CA ASN A 20 -24.50 -8.65 17.92
C ASN A 20 -25.40 -7.59 17.26
N GLY A 21 -24.97 -7.01 16.14
CA GLY A 21 -25.78 -6.09 15.34
C GLY A 21 -26.89 -6.80 14.57
N SER A 22 -27.76 -6.02 13.92
CA SER A 22 -28.70 -6.61 12.96
C SER A 22 -27.93 -7.21 11.77
N TYR A 23 -28.42 -8.30 11.17
CA TYR A 23 -27.73 -8.96 10.05
C TYR A 23 -27.41 -7.97 8.90
N SER A 24 -28.35 -7.08 8.58
CA SER A 24 -28.16 -6.07 7.52
C SER A 24 -27.10 -5.02 7.86
N GLU A 25 -26.96 -4.66 9.14
CA GLU A 25 -25.93 -3.75 9.63
C GLU A 25 -24.56 -4.41 9.64
N THR A 26 -24.45 -5.64 10.15
CA THR A 26 -23.21 -6.42 10.09
C THR A 26 -22.72 -6.57 8.65
N LEU A 27 -23.63 -6.82 7.70
CA LEU A 27 -23.30 -6.99 6.28
C LEU A 27 -22.80 -5.68 5.64
N LYS A 28 -23.39 -4.53 6.02
CA LYS A 28 -22.88 -3.21 5.60
C LYS A 28 -21.48 -2.93 6.14
N LEU A 29 -21.26 -3.23 7.42
CA LEU A 29 -19.96 -3.03 8.07
C LEU A 29 -18.88 -3.95 7.46
N GLN A 30 -19.24 -5.19 7.11
CA GLN A 30 -18.36 -6.10 6.38
C GLN A 30 -17.99 -5.57 5.00
N GLN A 31 -18.97 -5.10 4.22
CA GLN A 31 -18.70 -4.50 2.91
C GLN A 31 -17.80 -3.26 3.02
N GLN A 32 -18.02 -2.42 4.03
CA GLN A 32 -17.19 -1.26 4.28
C GLN A 32 -15.75 -1.67 4.64
N ALA A 33 -15.57 -2.61 5.58
CA ALA A 33 -14.25 -3.09 5.98
C ALA A 33 -13.46 -3.69 4.81
N LEU A 34 -14.13 -4.42 3.91
CA LEU A 34 -13.53 -4.94 2.68
C LEU A 34 -13.05 -3.82 1.76
N LYS A 35 -13.92 -2.85 1.45
CA LYS A 35 -13.56 -1.72 0.58
C LYS A 35 -12.40 -0.89 1.14
N GLU A 36 -12.41 -0.65 2.44
CA GLU A 36 -11.32 0.07 3.10
C GLU A 36 -10.00 -0.73 3.07
N SER A 37 -10.07 -2.05 3.16
CA SER A 37 -8.91 -2.95 3.05
C SER A 37 -8.33 -2.96 1.63
N GLU A 38 -9.18 -3.00 0.60
CA GLU A 38 -8.77 -2.88 -0.80
C GLU A 38 -8.05 -1.55 -1.06
N ASN A 39 -8.62 -0.44 -0.56
CA ASN A 39 -8.00 0.88 -0.68
C ASN A 39 -6.63 0.95 0.01
N LEU A 40 -6.46 0.33 1.17
CA LEU A 40 -5.18 0.28 1.87
C LEU A 40 -4.13 -0.47 1.05
N ILE A 41 -4.50 -1.61 0.47
CA ILE A 41 -3.61 -2.41 -0.38
C ILE A 41 -3.18 -1.60 -1.61
N LEU A 42 -4.15 -0.97 -2.30
CA LEU A 42 -3.87 -0.15 -3.48
C LEU A 42 -2.93 1.01 -3.16
N HIS A 43 -3.20 1.74 -2.07
CA HIS A 43 -2.35 2.85 -1.64
C HIS A 43 -0.90 2.42 -1.36
N GLU A 44 -0.71 1.29 -0.69
CA GLU A 44 0.63 0.78 -0.39
C GLU A 44 1.36 0.25 -1.64
N LEU A 45 0.62 -0.26 -2.63
CA LEU A 45 1.17 -0.65 -3.94
C LEU A 45 1.61 0.57 -4.75
N GLU A 46 0.77 1.61 -4.83
CA GLU A 46 1.09 2.89 -5.48
C GLU A 46 2.36 3.50 -4.88
N LYS A 47 2.45 3.56 -3.55
CA LYS A 47 3.64 4.04 -2.85
C LYS A 47 4.91 3.27 -3.19
N LYS A 48 4.82 1.94 -3.33
CA LYS A 48 5.96 1.12 -3.75
C LYS A 48 6.34 1.38 -5.19
N TYR A 49 5.37 1.54 -6.07
CA TYR A 49 5.58 1.88 -7.47
C TYR A 49 6.30 3.23 -7.61
N ASP A 50 5.80 4.27 -6.93
CA ASP A 50 6.40 5.60 -6.92
C ASP A 50 7.85 5.58 -6.43
N LYS A 51 8.10 4.84 -5.34
CA LYS A 51 9.46 4.67 -4.83
C LYS A 51 10.37 3.98 -5.86
N GLY A 52 9.90 2.92 -6.50
CA GLY A 52 10.67 2.22 -7.54
C GLY A 52 11.00 3.14 -8.72
N TYR A 53 10.06 3.98 -9.13
CA TYR A 53 10.28 4.98 -10.17
C TYR A 53 11.33 6.03 -9.77
N GLN A 54 11.27 6.54 -8.54
CA GLN A 54 12.26 7.48 -8.00
C GLN A 54 13.66 6.86 -7.93
N ASP A 55 13.75 5.62 -7.43
CA ASP A 55 15.03 4.89 -7.32
C ASP A 55 15.65 4.66 -8.72
N ALA A 56 14.83 4.31 -9.71
CA ALA A 56 15.27 4.13 -11.09
C ALA A 56 15.75 5.44 -11.73
N THR A 57 15.04 6.55 -11.48
CA THR A 57 15.42 7.88 -11.98
C THR A 57 16.76 8.31 -11.40
N LYS A 58 16.93 8.15 -10.08
CA LYS A 58 18.19 8.48 -9.40
C LYS A 58 19.35 7.64 -9.92
N PHE A 59 19.14 6.34 -10.13
CA PHE A 59 20.15 5.46 -10.71
C PHE A 59 20.57 5.92 -12.12
N TYR A 60 19.61 6.32 -12.96
CA TYR A 60 19.88 6.83 -14.30
C TYR A 60 20.72 8.12 -14.25
N ASP A 61 20.38 9.06 -13.37
CA ASP A 61 21.12 10.31 -13.20
C ASP A 61 22.55 10.06 -12.72
N GLU A 62 22.75 9.17 -11.75
CA GLU A 62 24.08 8.77 -11.27
C GLU A 62 24.92 8.13 -12.39
N MET A 63 24.32 7.28 -13.22
CA MET A 63 24.99 6.68 -14.38
C MET A 63 25.40 7.72 -15.43
N LYS A 64 24.54 8.71 -15.69
CA LYS A 64 24.83 9.81 -16.61
C LYS A 64 26.02 10.64 -16.13
N VAL A 65 26.07 11.00 -14.84
CA VAL A 65 27.19 11.75 -14.24
C VAL A 65 28.50 10.95 -14.33
N ARG A 66 28.48 9.65 -14.01
CA ARG A 66 29.67 8.78 -14.12
C ARG A 66 30.19 8.67 -15.55
N LYS A 67 29.29 8.69 -16.55
CA LYS A 67 29.70 8.68 -17.96
C LYS A 67 30.43 9.97 -18.34
N GLN A 68 29.89 11.13 -17.95
CA GLN A 68 30.51 12.43 -18.21
C GLN A 68 31.89 12.58 -17.54
N GLN A 69 32.09 12.00 -16.36
CA GLN A 69 33.38 12.01 -15.66
C GLN A 69 34.45 11.12 -16.30
N LYS A 70 34.07 10.14 -17.14
CA LYS A 70 35.02 9.28 -17.87
C LYS A 70 35.41 9.83 -19.24
N GLU A 71 34.64 10.80 -19.74
CA GLU A 71 34.86 11.43 -21.06
C GLU A 71 35.67 12.73 -20.95
N ASN A 72 35.94 13.22 -19.73
CA ASN A 72 36.85 14.33 -19.41
C ASN A 72 38.13 13.80 -18.75
#